data_AF-A0A2N0WC75-F1
#
_entry.id   AF-A0A2N0WC75-F1
#
_cell.length_a   1.000
_cell.length_b   1.000
_cell.length_c   1.000
_cell.angle_alpha   90.00
_cell.angle_beta   90.00
_cell.angle_gamma   90.00
#
_symmetry.space_group_name_H-M   'P 1'
#
loop_
_entity.id
_entity.type
_entity.pdbx_description
1 polymer ?
#
loop_
_entity_poly.entity_id
_entity_poly.type
_entity_poly.pdbx_seq_one_letter_code
_entity_poly.pdbx_strand_id
1 'polypeptide(L)'
;MKKTFQLSIIAAALMVSHAYAAPVWEGPTGTGSGLSNAIGGQTNYANVPSTANGIILGQLNDVDNTSIGMGYNSNAMGQNGFAAGTNNEATGDSSIAISAEAHARGESSIAVGSWINANDTQSTAVGTGINVNKANSVAVGNSQNVYDENATAVGGHSEVRGNQSSSFGDWAWASGGNGATAVGSQTWANAENATTIGYNAETGGQNAVRMGAESAGSGLNSVVIGSHATGTAENVVQLGSGSGGAVGATAGVPGTSIADDKNSVAIGYGSDTQGQGASSENTVSVGGLLGGAIRRITQVADGVDNMDAINVSQLKREIAKIGVGAQLIDHADTLLTTEKTERIAGDKDLADKLAVEIAARQQAVDDEAKERANADIALSTAIDNEAKLRAAADDAEKDARIAGDAATKAERIEAVNAERDARILAINNEATLRANADAQETADRIAGDTAERDARIAAITNEATLRADADTAEKNARIAGDAMTKAERIAAVNAERDARIAGDTALAQRIDAEAATRKAEVNRLDGRLNQASRRLDDIEKSAYRGVAIALAAQQAVPNIRSGQVAVFAGVGHFEGETAGSVGLVTSFFASRVSLSGSVGYAGGNEVGSRIGLSYAF
;
A
#
# COMPACT_ATOMS: atom_id res chain seq x y z
N MET A 1 -16.40 30.64 -54.33
CA MET A 1 -17.01 30.26 -55.63
C MET A 1 -18.50 30.54 -55.58
N LYS A 2 -19.06 30.96 -56.72
CA LYS A 2 -20.44 31.37 -56.96
C LYS A 2 -21.48 30.33 -56.53
N LYS A 3 -22.61 30.76 -55.96
CA LYS A 3 -23.92 30.74 -56.64
C LYS A 3 -25.00 31.48 -55.83
N THR A 4 -25.52 32.52 -56.48
CA THR A 4 -26.76 33.26 -56.23
C THR A 4 -27.98 32.40 -56.59
N PHE A 5 -29.06 32.53 -55.79
CA PHE A 5 -30.44 32.42 -56.29
C PHE A 5 -31.32 33.41 -55.53
N GLN A 6 -32.05 34.22 -56.29
CA GLN A 6 -32.93 35.29 -55.84
C GLN A 6 -34.32 34.72 -55.52
N LEU A 7 -34.86 35.08 -54.36
CA LEU A 7 -36.28 35.40 -54.15
C LEU A 7 -36.27 36.66 -53.25
N SER A 8 -36.31 37.84 -53.85
CA SER A 8 -37.52 38.63 -54.13
C SER A 8 -38.00 39.44 -52.90
N ILE A 9 -37.37 40.61 -52.70
CA ILE A 9 -38.01 41.91 -52.45
C ILE A 9 -39.28 41.89 -51.57
N ILE A 10 -39.20 41.49 -50.28
CA ILE A 10 -40.13 41.90 -49.19
C ILE A 10 -39.39 41.89 -47.83
N ALA A 11 -38.26 42.59 -47.70
CA ALA A 11 -37.56 42.66 -46.40
C ALA A 11 -36.76 43.95 -46.15
N ALA A 12 -36.97 44.99 -46.97
CA ALA A 12 -36.28 46.29 -46.82
C ALA A 12 -37.29 47.45 -46.65
N ALA A 13 -38.28 47.24 -45.79
CA ALA A 13 -39.21 48.29 -45.34
C ALA A 13 -39.70 48.04 -43.90
N LEU A 14 -38.80 47.59 -43.00
CA LEU A 14 -39.09 47.46 -41.56
C LEU A 14 -38.34 48.49 -40.71
N MET A 15 -38.14 49.68 -41.27
CA MET A 15 -37.80 50.90 -40.55
C MET A 15 -38.41 52.07 -41.32
N VAL A 16 -39.67 52.38 -41.05
CA VAL A 16 -40.30 53.72 -41.01
C VAL A 16 -41.79 53.49 -40.70
N SER A 17 -42.31 54.28 -39.77
CA SER A 17 -43.71 54.38 -39.32
C SER A 17 -44.30 53.16 -38.61
N HIS A 18 -44.12 53.10 -37.29
CA HIS A 18 -45.27 52.79 -36.45
C HIS A 18 -46.24 53.97 -36.61
N ALA A 19 -47.12 53.87 -37.59
CA ALA A 19 -48.31 54.70 -37.64
C ALA A 19 -49.06 54.42 -36.34
N TYR A 20 -49.05 55.38 -35.43
CA TYR A 20 -50.13 55.55 -34.47
C TYR A 20 -51.42 55.44 -35.28
N ALA A 21 -52.17 54.36 -35.10
CA ALA A 21 -53.58 54.35 -35.41
C ALA A 21 -54.20 55.34 -34.42
N ALA A 22 -54.12 56.63 -34.74
CA ALA A 22 -55.06 57.59 -34.20
C ALA A 22 -56.45 57.04 -34.60
N PRO A 23 -57.37 56.79 -33.65
CA PRO A 23 -58.74 56.56 -34.04
C PRO A 23 -59.16 57.75 -34.90
N VAL A 24 -59.63 57.46 -36.11
CA VAL A 24 -60.23 58.46 -36.98
C VAL A 24 -61.42 59.01 -36.20
N TRP A 25 -61.28 60.23 -35.67
CA TRP A 25 -62.38 61.03 -35.17
C TRP A 25 -63.24 61.43 -36.38
N GLU A 26 -64.13 60.54 -36.81
CA GLU A 26 -65.37 60.96 -37.46
C GLU A 26 -66.25 61.52 -36.34
N GLY A 27 -66.28 62.84 -36.22
CA GLY A 27 -67.05 63.48 -35.16
C GLY A 27 -68.51 63.02 -35.18
N PRO A 28 -69.05 62.49 -34.07
CA PRO A 28 -70.48 62.28 -33.97
C PRO A 28 -71.15 63.66 -33.89
N THR A 29 -72.01 63.95 -34.85
CA THR A 29 -72.99 65.04 -34.71
C THR A 29 -73.92 64.66 -33.56
N GLY A 30 -73.71 65.28 -32.40
CA GLY A 30 -74.49 65.05 -31.19
C GLY A 30 -75.99 65.18 -31.46
N THR A 31 -76.70 64.04 -31.42
CA THR A 31 -78.16 63.96 -31.45
C THR A 31 -78.71 63.17 -30.26
N GLY A 32 -77.89 62.95 -29.23
CA GLY A 32 -78.31 62.29 -27.99
C GLY A 32 -79.43 63.07 -27.29
N SER A 33 -80.57 62.42 -27.09
CA SER A 33 -81.77 62.94 -26.41
C SER A 33 -81.82 62.60 -24.92
N GLY A 34 -80.72 62.09 -24.35
CA GLY A 34 -80.60 61.76 -22.93
C GLY A 34 -80.53 63.01 -22.03
N LEU A 35 -80.90 62.86 -20.75
CA LEU A 35 -80.80 63.91 -19.73
C LEU A 35 -79.34 64.04 -19.29
N SER A 36 -78.53 64.81 -20.01
CA SER A 36 -77.18 65.17 -19.55
C SER A 36 -77.24 66.39 -18.63
N ASN A 37 -76.80 66.21 -17.38
CA ASN A 37 -76.68 67.32 -16.43
C ASN A 37 -75.29 67.94 -16.56
N ALA A 38 -75.14 68.88 -17.49
CA ALA A 38 -73.93 69.67 -17.63
C ALA A 38 -73.98 70.91 -16.71
N ILE A 39 -73.02 71.03 -15.79
CA ILE A 39 -72.90 72.19 -14.90
C ILE A 39 -71.53 72.85 -15.12
N GLY A 40 -71.55 74.07 -15.67
CA GLY A 40 -70.34 74.86 -15.99
C GLY A 40 -69.65 74.44 -17.29
N GLY A 41 -68.89 75.37 -17.89
CA GLY A 41 -68.02 75.15 -19.07
C GLY A 41 -68.66 75.33 -20.46
N GLN A 42 -67.81 75.58 -21.47
CA GLN A 42 -68.20 75.53 -22.89
C GLN A 42 -67.79 74.18 -23.51
N THR A 43 -68.37 73.83 -24.66
CA THR A 43 -67.92 72.71 -25.53
C THR A 43 -67.86 71.33 -24.85
N ASN A 44 -68.86 70.99 -24.05
CA ASN A 44 -69.05 69.63 -23.52
C ASN A 44 -69.84 68.76 -24.51
N TYR A 45 -69.47 67.48 -24.62
CA TYR A 45 -70.13 66.50 -25.47
C TYR A 45 -70.72 65.37 -24.63
N ALA A 46 -71.91 64.90 -25.00
CA ALA A 46 -72.62 63.84 -24.31
C ALA A 46 -73.20 62.88 -25.35
N ASN A 47 -72.54 61.75 -25.59
CA ASN A 47 -73.02 60.70 -26.48
C ASN A 47 -73.93 59.71 -25.73
N VAL A 48 -75.02 60.22 -25.17
CA VAL A 48 -75.87 59.44 -24.25
C VAL A 48 -77.14 58.96 -24.96
N PRO A 49 -77.42 57.64 -25.03
CA PRO A 49 -78.69 57.13 -25.58
C PRO A 49 -79.89 57.56 -24.73
N SER A 50 -81.10 57.54 -25.29
CA SER A 50 -82.33 58.03 -24.62
C SER A 50 -82.70 57.30 -23.32
N THR A 51 -82.09 56.14 -23.04
CA THR A 51 -82.29 55.34 -21.82
C THR A 51 -81.18 55.52 -20.78
N ALA A 52 -80.24 56.43 -21.02
CA ALA A 52 -79.03 56.61 -20.23
C ALA A 52 -78.92 58.03 -19.68
N ASN A 53 -78.10 58.20 -18.65
CA ASN A 53 -77.79 59.51 -18.07
C ASN A 53 -76.27 59.71 -18.04
N GLY A 54 -75.79 60.92 -18.29
CA GLY A 54 -74.39 61.29 -18.12
C GLY A 54 -74.29 62.54 -17.23
N ILE A 55 -73.25 62.63 -16.40
CA ILE A 55 -72.98 63.82 -15.58
C ILE A 55 -71.73 64.51 -16.11
N ILE A 56 -71.84 65.81 -16.41
CA ILE A 56 -70.70 66.62 -16.83
C ILE A 56 -70.52 67.81 -15.90
N LEU A 57 -69.32 67.97 -15.36
CA LEU A 57 -68.96 69.12 -14.52
C LEU A 57 -67.67 69.76 -15.07
N GLY A 58 -67.73 70.97 -15.62
CA GLY A 58 -66.54 71.66 -16.17
C GLY A 58 -66.53 71.78 -17.70
N GLN A 59 -65.36 71.88 -18.34
CA GLN A 59 -65.23 72.28 -19.76
C GLN A 59 -64.52 71.22 -20.61
N LEU A 60 -64.91 71.12 -21.89
CA LEU A 60 -64.30 70.21 -22.89
C LEU A 60 -64.41 68.73 -22.53
N ASN A 61 -65.36 68.35 -21.68
CA ASN A 61 -65.53 66.95 -21.29
C ASN A 61 -66.45 66.22 -22.28
N ASP A 62 -66.12 64.99 -22.62
CA ASP A 62 -66.96 64.05 -23.37
C ASP A 62 -67.43 62.89 -22.48
N VAL A 63 -68.70 62.51 -22.53
CA VAL A 63 -69.27 61.43 -21.71
C VAL A 63 -70.21 60.53 -22.52
N ASP A 64 -70.18 59.23 -22.27
CA ASP A 64 -71.10 58.22 -22.80
C ASP A 64 -72.19 57.81 -21.77
N ASN A 65 -72.82 56.65 -21.96
CA ASN A 65 -73.92 56.11 -21.19
C ASN A 65 -73.54 55.81 -19.73
N THR A 66 -74.28 56.41 -18.78
CA THR A 66 -74.12 56.16 -17.32
C THR A 66 -72.72 56.56 -16.82
N SER A 67 -72.03 57.45 -17.53
CA SER A 67 -70.69 57.88 -17.18
C SER A 67 -70.64 59.30 -16.59
N ILE A 68 -69.52 59.63 -15.95
CA ILE A 68 -69.31 60.89 -15.25
C ILE A 68 -67.98 61.50 -15.70
N GLY A 69 -68.04 62.71 -16.25
CA GLY A 69 -66.88 63.52 -16.64
C GLY A 69 -66.79 64.79 -15.80
N MET A 70 -65.68 65.01 -15.11
CA MET A 70 -65.48 66.16 -14.22
C MET A 70 -64.13 66.85 -14.48
N GLY A 71 -64.10 68.17 -14.59
CA GLY A 71 -62.89 68.98 -14.75
C GLY A 71 -62.71 69.56 -16.16
N TYR A 72 -61.49 69.54 -16.67
CA TYR A 72 -61.11 70.10 -17.98
C TYR A 72 -60.65 68.99 -18.90
N ASN A 73 -61.29 68.82 -20.06
CA ASN A 73 -60.92 67.80 -21.05
C ASN A 73 -60.82 66.38 -20.42
N SER A 74 -61.74 66.05 -19.52
CA SER A 74 -61.87 64.75 -18.86
C SER A 74 -62.98 63.95 -19.53
N ASN A 75 -62.58 62.97 -20.35
CA ASN A 75 -63.45 62.26 -21.27
C ASN A 75 -63.78 60.86 -20.73
N ALA A 76 -65.02 60.64 -20.29
CA ALA A 76 -65.55 59.35 -19.84
C ALA A 76 -66.38 58.68 -20.95
N MET A 77 -65.68 58.22 -21.99
CA MET A 77 -66.26 57.69 -23.24
C MET A 77 -66.65 56.20 -23.18
N GLY A 78 -66.27 55.46 -22.14
CA GLY A 78 -66.76 54.09 -21.91
C GLY A 78 -68.09 54.09 -21.14
N GLN A 79 -68.93 53.08 -21.38
CA GLN A 79 -70.19 52.92 -20.64
C GLN A 79 -69.90 52.74 -19.14
N ASN A 80 -70.64 53.41 -18.25
CA ASN A 80 -70.40 53.40 -16.80
C ASN A 80 -69.02 53.95 -16.37
N GLY A 81 -68.32 54.67 -17.26
CA GLY A 81 -66.98 55.21 -16.97
C GLY A 81 -66.98 56.40 -16.00
N PHE A 82 -65.84 56.66 -15.38
CA PHE A 82 -65.63 57.83 -14.53
C PHE A 82 -64.31 58.52 -14.89
N ALA A 83 -64.36 59.75 -15.38
CA ALA A 83 -63.19 60.59 -15.65
C ALA A 83 -63.24 61.87 -14.81
N ALA A 84 -62.20 62.15 -14.02
CA ALA A 84 -62.17 63.36 -13.17
C ALA A 84 -60.78 64.01 -13.08
N GLY A 85 -60.67 65.27 -13.53
CA GLY A 85 -59.47 66.10 -13.44
C GLY A 85 -59.14 66.80 -14.77
N THR A 86 -57.89 66.71 -15.24
CA THR A 86 -57.42 67.41 -16.44
C THR A 86 -56.89 66.43 -17.49
N ASN A 87 -57.37 66.49 -18.74
CA ASN A 87 -56.88 65.65 -19.85
C ASN A 87 -56.95 64.14 -19.56
N ASN A 88 -58.01 63.67 -18.91
CA ASN A 88 -58.17 62.25 -18.61
C ASN A 88 -59.01 61.56 -19.69
N GLU A 89 -58.77 60.27 -19.93
CA GLU A 89 -59.50 59.44 -20.89
C GLU A 89 -59.91 58.11 -20.25
N ALA A 90 -61.18 57.94 -19.91
CA ALA A 90 -61.78 56.67 -19.52
C ALA A 90 -62.58 56.12 -20.71
N THR A 91 -61.90 55.49 -21.68
CA THR A 91 -62.51 54.98 -22.92
C THR A 91 -63.00 53.55 -22.82
N GLY A 92 -62.51 52.77 -21.84
CA GLY A 92 -63.00 51.42 -21.63
C GLY A 92 -64.31 51.40 -20.84
N ASP A 93 -65.17 50.41 -21.09
CA ASP A 93 -66.41 50.26 -20.32
C ASP A 93 -66.09 50.01 -18.84
N SER A 94 -66.83 50.65 -17.94
CA SER A 94 -66.64 50.62 -16.48
C SER A 94 -65.24 51.04 -16.03
N SER A 95 -64.55 51.86 -16.83
CA SER A 95 -63.19 52.34 -16.51
C SER A 95 -63.19 53.60 -15.64
N ILE A 96 -62.09 53.80 -14.92
CA ILE A 96 -61.90 54.94 -14.00
C ILE A 96 -60.60 55.66 -14.35
N ALA A 97 -60.66 56.95 -14.69
CA ALA A 97 -59.51 57.81 -14.96
C ALA A 97 -59.54 59.07 -14.06
N ILE A 98 -58.55 59.27 -13.19
CA ILE A 98 -58.56 60.35 -12.19
C ILE A 98 -57.23 61.08 -12.13
N SER A 99 -57.27 62.40 -11.94
CA SER A 99 -56.16 63.36 -11.80
C SER A 99 -55.74 64.02 -13.11
N ALA A 100 -54.61 63.66 -13.74
CA ALA A 100 -54.13 64.42 -14.90
C ALA A 100 -53.41 63.54 -15.93
N GLU A 101 -53.83 63.55 -17.20
CA GLU A 101 -53.24 62.66 -18.22
C GLU A 101 -53.33 61.17 -17.79
N ALA A 102 -54.45 60.80 -17.16
CA ALA A 102 -54.76 59.42 -16.80
C ALA A 102 -55.63 58.79 -17.91
N HIS A 103 -55.13 57.71 -18.50
CA HIS A 103 -55.80 57.02 -19.61
C HIS A 103 -56.16 55.58 -19.21
N ALA A 104 -57.43 55.36 -18.87
CA ALA A 104 -58.02 54.06 -18.60
C ALA A 104 -58.73 53.56 -19.88
N ARG A 105 -57.97 52.87 -20.75
CA ARG A 105 -58.43 52.49 -22.10
C ARG A 105 -59.05 51.11 -22.19
N GLY A 106 -58.69 50.20 -21.28
CA GLY A 106 -59.24 48.85 -21.24
C GLY A 106 -60.60 48.77 -20.51
N GLU A 107 -61.40 47.76 -20.84
CA GLU A 107 -62.63 47.45 -20.09
C GLU A 107 -62.29 47.20 -18.62
N SER A 108 -63.09 47.75 -17.70
CA SER A 108 -62.90 47.68 -16.25
C SER A 108 -61.50 48.10 -15.78
N SER A 109 -60.82 48.96 -16.54
CA SER A 109 -59.48 49.46 -16.18
C SER A 109 -59.53 50.64 -15.22
N ILE A 110 -58.46 50.80 -14.44
CA ILE A 110 -58.33 51.86 -13.44
C ILE A 110 -57.01 52.60 -13.69
N ALA A 111 -57.07 53.91 -13.90
CA ALA A 111 -55.93 54.81 -14.01
C ALA A 111 -56.12 55.97 -13.02
N VAL A 112 -55.38 55.98 -11.92
CA VAL A 112 -55.50 57.00 -10.87
C VAL A 112 -54.16 57.67 -10.62
N GLY A 113 -54.02 58.93 -11.05
CA GLY A 113 -52.81 59.73 -10.87
C GLY A 113 -52.37 60.42 -12.15
N SER A 114 -51.07 60.66 -12.31
CA SER A 114 -50.56 61.52 -13.40
C SER A 114 -49.76 60.77 -14.44
N TRP A 115 -50.01 61.00 -15.74
CA TRP A 115 -49.28 60.34 -16.84
C TRP A 115 -49.37 58.81 -16.79
N ILE A 116 -50.60 58.28 -16.76
CA ILE A 116 -50.85 56.85 -16.61
C ILE A 116 -51.52 56.30 -17.87
N ASN A 117 -51.10 55.11 -18.31
CA ASN A 117 -51.77 54.34 -19.35
C ASN A 117 -52.14 52.94 -18.81
N ALA A 118 -53.43 52.71 -18.56
CA ALA A 118 -54.00 51.38 -18.29
C ALA A 118 -54.71 50.91 -19.57
N ASN A 119 -53.97 50.21 -20.43
CA ASN A 119 -54.34 50.04 -21.84
C ASN A 119 -55.27 48.84 -22.13
N ASP A 120 -55.38 47.88 -21.21
CA ASP A 120 -56.04 46.59 -21.47
C ASP A 120 -57.03 46.23 -20.35
N THR A 121 -57.82 45.19 -20.59
CA THR A 121 -58.96 44.77 -19.76
C THR A 121 -58.52 44.45 -18.32
N GLN A 122 -59.27 44.95 -17.34
CA GLN A 122 -59.01 44.76 -15.91
C GLN A 122 -57.61 45.22 -15.45
N SER A 123 -56.94 46.08 -16.23
CA SER A 123 -55.66 46.66 -15.82
C SER A 123 -55.85 47.75 -14.76
N THR A 124 -55.00 47.75 -13.75
CA THR A 124 -55.03 48.75 -12.66
C THR A 124 -53.69 49.47 -12.59
N ALA A 125 -53.71 50.79 -12.64
CA ALA A 125 -52.53 51.64 -12.57
C ALA A 125 -52.80 52.82 -11.61
N VAL A 126 -52.00 52.94 -10.56
CA VAL A 126 -52.18 53.97 -9.52
C VAL A 126 -50.85 54.64 -9.19
N GLY A 127 -50.73 55.94 -9.43
CA GLY A 127 -49.55 56.75 -9.08
C GLY A 127 -49.08 57.71 -10.18
N THR A 128 -47.83 57.65 -10.63
CA THR A 128 -47.31 58.60 -11.63
C THR A 128 -46.42 57.94 -12.67
N GLY A 129 -46.65 58.16 -13.96
CA GLY A 129 -45.77 57.68 -15.03
C GLY A 129 -45.84 56.16 -15.23
N ILE A 130 -47.03 55.57 -15.12
CA ILE A 130 -47.21 54.11 -15.15
C ILE A 130 -47.77 53.67 -16.51
N ASN A 131 -47.22 52.62 -17.11
CA ASN A 131 -47.78 51.96 -18.27
C ASN A 131 -48.11 50.49 -17.97
N VAL A 132 -49.40 50.14 -17.99
CA VAL A 132 -49.88 48.75 -17.92
C VAL A 132 -50.47 48.38 -19.27
N ASN A 133 -49.77 47.52 -20.01
CA ASN A 133 -50.07 47.26 -21.42
C ASN A 133 -50.93 46.02 -21.67
N LYS A 134 -51.21 45.23 -20.62
CA LYS A 134 -51.83 43.91 -20.73
C LYS A 134 -52.85 43.64 -19.64
N ALA A 135 -53.74 42.70 -19.94
CA ALA A 135 -54.91 42.41 -19.14
C ALA A 135 -54.59 41.85 -17.75
N ASN A 136 -55.50 42.07 -16.79
CA ASN A 136 -55.45 41.57 -15.41
C ASN A 136 -54.20 41.99 -14.62
N SER A 137 -53.49 43.01 -15.10
CA SER A 137 -52.22 43.44 -14.51
C SER A 137 -52.40 44.65 -13.60
N VAL A 138 -51.58 44.72 -12.56
CA VAL A 138 -51.66 45.76 -11.51
C VAL A 138 -50.32 46.47 -11.41
N ALA A 139 -50.34 47.80 -11.39
CA ALA A 139 -49.18 48.63 -11.15
C ALA A 139 -49.51 49.75 -10.14
N VAL A 140 -48.72 49.87 -9.08
CA VAL A 140 -48.92 50.87 -8.03
C VAL A 140 -47.58 51.51 -7.65
N GLY A 141 -47.44 52.82 -7.93
CA GLY A 141 -46.30 53.63 -7.53
C GLY A 141 -45.81 54.62 -8.59
N ASN A 142 -44.54 54.59 -8.98
CA ASN A 142 -43.98 55.60 -9.90
C ASN A 142 -43.09 55.01 -10.98
N SER A 143 -43.24 55.50 -12.22
CA SER A 143 -42.35 55.19 -13.35
C SER A 143 -42.26 53.68 -13.66
N GLN A 144 -43.40 52.98 -13.63
CA GLN A 144 -43.45 51.52 -13.80
C GLN A 144 -43.92 51.12 -15.20
N ASN A 145 -43.40 49.99 -15.72
CA ASN A 145 -43.88 49.41 -16.96
C ASN A 145 -44.22 47.93 -16.78
N VAL A 146 -45.44 47.55 -17.13
CA VAL A 146 -45.95 46.18 -17.08
C VAL A 146 -46.37 45.75 -18.49
N TYR A 147 -45.69 44.74 -19.03
CA TYR A 147 -45.78 44.36 -20.45
C TYR A 147 -46.53 43.06 -20.72
N ASP A 148 -46.85 42.27 -19.70
CA ASP A 148 -47.49 40.96 -19.84
C ASP A 148 -48.72 40.85 -18.92
N GLU A 149 -49.54 39.83 -19.16
CA GLU A 149 -50.82 39.59 -18.47
C GLU A 149 -50.62 39.01 -17.07
N ASN A 150 -51.60 39.27 -16.19
CA ASN A 150 -51.62 38.80 -14.80
C ASN A 150 -50.37 39.22 -13.99
N ALA A 151 -49.73 40.31 -14.40
CA ALA A 151 -48.47 40.77 -13.84
C ALA A 151 -48.72 41.84 -12.77
N THR A 152 -47.88 41.88 -11.73
CA THR A 152 -48.01 42.83 -10.62
C THR A 152 -46.73 43.64 -10.46
N ALA A 153 -46.84 44.97 -10.37
CA ALA A 153 -45.73 45.87 -10.06
C ALA A 153 -46.12 46.80 -8.92
N VAL A 154 -45.34 46.82 -7.84
CA VAL A 154 -45.57 47.73 -6.71
C VAL A 154 -44.25 48.37 -6.29
N GLY A 155 -44.18 49.71 -6.28
CA GLY A 155 -42.97 50.46 -5.97
C GLY A 155 -42.59 51.49 -7.04
N GLY A 156 -41.28 51.69 -7.23
CA GLY A 156 -40.74 52.69 -8.15
C GLY A 156 -39.91 52.06 -9.25
N HIS A 157 -39.90 52.64 -10.45
CA HIS A 157 -38.96 52.31 -11.52
C HIS A 157 -38.91 50.80 -11.87
N SER A 158 -40.01 50.09 -11.67
CA SER A 158 -40.08 48.64 -11.85
C SER A 158 -40.42 48.29 -13.30
N GLU A 159 -39.94 47.14 -13.75
CA GLU A 159 -40.30 46.59 -15.06
C GLU A 159 -40.68 45.11 -14.93
N VAL A 160 -41.87 44.76 -15.42
CA VAL A 160 -42.40 43.40 -15.39
C VAL A 160 -42.71 42.97 -16.82
N ARG A 161 -42.00 41.96 -17.32
CA ARG A 161 -42.10 41.52 -18.74
C ARG A 161 -42.67 40.12 -18.94
N GLY A 162 -42.85 39.33 -17.89
CA GLY A 162 -43.35 37.97 -18.01
C GLY A 162 -44.80 37.82 -17.54
N ASN A 163 -45.50 36.85 -18.12
CA ASN A 163 -46.83 36.46 -17.71
C ASN A 163 -46.82 35.97 -16.25
N GLN A 164 -47.79 36.38 -15.44
CA GLN A 164 -47.85 36.05 -13.99
C GLN A 164 -46.62 36.52 -13.18
N SER A 165 -45.78 37.38 -13.73
CA SER A 165 -44.59 37.87 -13.04
C SER A 165 -44.94 39.01 -12.08
N SER A 166 -44.15 39.15 -11.02
CA SER A 166 -44.39 40.13 -9.97
C SER A 166 -43.12 40.87 -9.55
N SER A 167 -43.20 42.18 -9.38
CA SER A 167 -42.12 43.01 -8.85
C SER A 167 -42.61 43.87 -7.68
N PHE A 168 -41.90 43.83 -6.55
CA PHE A 168 -42.19 44.61 -5.36
C PHE A 168 -40.94 45.34 -4.88
N GLY A 169 -40.81 46.64 -5.15
CA GLY A 169 -39.65 47.46 -4.75
C GLY A 169 -39.32 48.59 -5.72
N ASP A 170 -38.34 49.41 -5.34
CA ASP A 170 -37.74 50.40 -6.25
C ASP A 170 -36.67 49.73 -7.12
N TRP A 171 -36.74 49.88 -8.45
CA TRP A 171 -35.89 49.14 -9.40
C TRP A 171 -35.99 47.62 -9.28
N ALA A 172 -37.18 47.09 -9.00
CA ALA A 172 -37.45 45.66 -9.04
C ALA A 172 -37.78 45.22 -10.48
N TRP A 173 -36.98 44.31 -11.01
CA TRP A 173 -37.02 43.84 -12.40
C TRP A 173 -37.41 42.36 -12.46
N ALA A 174 -38.63 42.08 -12.91
CA ALA A 174 -39.11 40.73 -13.19
C ALA A 174 -39.19 40.54 -14.72
N SER A 175 -38.01 40.48 -15.35
CA SER A 175 -37.84 40.55 -16.81
C SER A 175 -37.48 39.20 -17.45
N GLY A 176 -37.24 38.17 -16.64
CA GLY A 176 -36.63 36.91 -17.04
C GLY A 176 -37.48 35.87 -17.75
N GLY A 177 -38.79 36.09 -17.82
CA GLY A 177 -39.77 35.13 -18.31
C GLY A 177 -40.98 35.04 -17.40
N ASN A 178 -41.85 34.08 -17.68
CA ASN A 178 -43.11 33.88 -16.97
C ASN A 178 -42.86 33.44 -15.52
N GLY A 179 -43.76 33.84 -14.61
CA GLY A 179 -43.70 33.48 -13.19
C GLY A 179 -42.52 34.06 -12.41
N ALA A 180 -41.77 35.01 -12.99
CA ALA A 180 -40.63 35.64 -12.33
C ALA A 180 -41.10 36.55 -11.19
N THR A 181 -40.49 36.45 -10.01
CA THR A 181 -40.83 37.24 -8.83
C THR A 181 -39.60 37.98 -8.32
N ALA A 182 -39.65 39.32 -8.28
CA ALA A 182 -38.58 40.17 -7.76
C ALA A 182 -39.09 40.98 -6.55
N VAL A 183 -38.48 40.84 -5.38
CA VAL A 183 -38.89 41.50 -4.14
C VAL A 183 -37.70 42.19 -3.47
N GLY A 184 -37.75 43.50 -3.37
CA GLY A 184 -36.73 44.35 -2.79
C GLY A 184 -36.16 45.35 -3.78
N SER A 185 -35.36 46.29 -3.27
CA SER A 185 -34.78 47.36 -4.08
C SER A 185 -33.65 46.85 -4.95
N GLN A 186 -33.60 47.28 -6.21
CA GLN A 186 -32.58 46.85 -7.19
C GLN A 186 -32.55 45.31 -7.29
N THR A 187 -33.66 44.67 -7.62
CA THR A 187 -33.70 43.20 -7.71
C THR A 187 -33.91 42.76 -9.14
N TRP A 188 -33.28 41.66 -9.53
CA TRP A 188 -33.37 41.12 -10.88
C TRP A 188 -33.78 39.64 -10.84
N ALA A 189 -35.00 39.34 -11.27
CA ALA A 189 -35.45 38.00 -11.61
C ALA A 189 -35.35 37.84 -13.14
N ASN A 190 -34.16 37.42 -13.60
CA ASN A 190 -33.74 37.39 -15.00
C ASN A 190 -34.00 36.04 -15.70
N ALA A 191 -34.69 35.09 -15.05
CA ALA A 191 -35.12 33.84 -15.67
C ALA A 191 -36.59 33.47 -15.36
N GLU A 192 -37.11 32.50 -16.13
CA GLU A 192 -38.45 31.92 -15.94
C GLU A 192 -38.59 31.22 -14.58
N ASN A 193 -39.73 31.44 -13.91
CA ASN A 193 -40.02 30.96 -12.56
C ASN A 193 -38.96 31.32 -11.50
N ALA A 194 -38.12 32.32 -11.77
CA ALA A 194 -37.10 32.77 -10.84
C ALA A 194 -37.73 33.57 -9.71
N THR A 195 -37.32 33.33 -8.47
CA THR A 195 -37.71 34.12 -7.31
C THR A 195 -36.48 34.79 -6.71
N THR A 196 -36.46 36.13 -6.72
CA THR A 196 -35.36 36.95 -6.20
C THR A 196 -35.86 37.82 -5.06
N ILE A 197 -35.25 37.72 -3.88
CA ILE A 197 -35.66 38.46 -2.69
C ILE A 197 -34.42 39.09 -2.02
N GLY A 198 -34.33 40.42 -1.96
CA GLY A 198 -33.20 41.10 -1.30
C GLY A 198 -32.92 42.51 -1.82
N TYR A 199 -31.85 43.13 -1.35
CA TYR A 199 -31.30 44.35 -1.96
C TYR A 199 -30.23 43.95 -2.99
N ASN A 200 -30.26 44.50 -4.20
CA ASN A 200 -29.23 44.23 -5.22
C ASN A 200 -29.05 42.72 -5.54
N ALA A 201 -30.12 41.93 -5.43
CA ALA A 201 -30.09 40.47 -5.63
C ALA A 201 -30.44 40.11 -7.08
N GLU A 202 -29.82 39.05 -7.62
CA GLU A 202 -29.99 38.63 -9.01
C GLU A 202 -30.15 37.10 -9.14
N THR A 203 -31.19 36.67 -9.85
CA THR A 203 -31.40 35.27 -10.24
C THR A 203 -31.42 35.15 -11.77
N GLY A 204 -30.39 34.52 -12.33
CA GLY A 204 -30.29 34.23 -13.76
C GLY A 204 -30.62 32.78 -14.16
N GLY A 205 -30.87 31.89 -13.19
CA GLY A 205 -31.24 30.48 -13.44
C GLY A 205 -32.75 30.26 -13.44
N GLN A 206 -33.25 29.41 -14.34
CA GLN A 206 -34.68 29.02 -14.36
C GLN A 206 -35.03 28.20 -13.11
N ASN A 207 -36.27 28.36 -12.62
CA ASN A 207 -36.78 27.69 -11.42
C ASN A 207 -35.88 27.88 -10.18
N ALA A 208 -35.10 28.97 -10.14
CA ALA A 208 -34.15 29.22 -9.07
C ALA A 208 -34.70 30.23 -8.07
N VAL A 209 -34.27 30.09 -6.82
CA VAL A 209 -34.59 31.00 -5.73
C VAL A 209 -33.29 31.63 -5.22
N ARG A 210 -33.27 32.96 -5.14
CA ARG A 210 -32.20 33.74 -4.49
C ARG A 210 -32.80 34.61 -3.41
N MET A 211 -32.25 34.51 -2.21
CA MET A 211 -32.70 35.29 -1.07
C MET A 211 -31.51 35.85 -0.29
N GLY A 212 -31.40 37.17 -0.20
CA GLY A 212 -30.33 37.85 0.53
C GLY A 212 -29.82 39.08 -0.22
N ALA A 213 -29.27 40.04 0.51
CA ALA A 213 -28.65 41.21 -0.12
C ALA A 213 -27.43 40.79 -0.96
N GLU A 214 -27.37 41.24 -2.20
CA GLU A 214 -26.29 40.95 -3.15
C GLU A 214 -26.12 39.45 -3.47
N SER A 215 -27.13 38.61 -3.21
CA SER A 215 -27.10 37.21 -3.67
C SER A 215 -27.23 37.17 -5.19
N ALA A 216 -26.39 36.38 -5.86
CA ALA A 216 -26.37 36.29 -7.31
C ALA A 216 -26.27 34.84 -7.77
N GLY A 217 -26.66 34.52 -9.00
CA GLY A 217 -26.32 33.23 -9.58
C GLY A 217 -27.14 32.81 -10.78
N SER A 218 -26.56 31.89 -11.56
CA SER A 218 -27.12 31.37 -12.81
C SER A 218 -27.51 29.88 -12.74
N GLY A 219 -27.34 29.23 -11.59
CA GLY A 219 -27.65 27.81 -11.43
C GLY A 219 -29.13 27.50 -11.65
N LEU A 220 -29.45 26.58 -12.55
CA LEU A 220 -30.84 26.14 -12.77
C LEU A 220 -31.35 25.31 -11.58
N ASN A 221 -32.65 25.38 -11.29
CA ASN A 221 -33.32 24.62 -10.23
C ASN A 221 -32.62 24.74 -8.85
N SER A 222 -32.06 25.90 -8.55
CA SER A 222 -31.19 26.07 -7.39
C SER A 222 -31.79 27.00 -6.35
N VAL A 223 -31.54 26.74 -5.07
CA VAL A 223 -31.99 27.56 -3.95
C VAL A 223 -30.75 28.11 -3.25
N VAL A 224 -30.56 29.43 -3.24
CA VAL A 224 -29.43 30.05 -2.54
C VAL A 224 -29.96 31.14 -1.63
N ILE A 225 -29.65 31.00 -0.35
CA ILE A 225 -30.14 31.86 0.72
C ILE A 225 -28.94 32.36 1.51
N GLY A 226 -28.68 33.66 1.44
CA GLY A 226 -27.64 34.35 2.19
C GLY A 226 -27.14 35.60 1.46
N SER A 227 -26.59 36.54 2.22
CA SER A 227 -26.02 37.75 1.64
C SER A 227 -24.74 37.43 0.86
N HIS A 228 -24.58 38.01 -0.33
CA HIS A 228 -23.45 37.76 -1.25
C HIS A 228 -23.28 36.29 -1.67
N ALA A 229 -24.28 35.44 -1.45
CA ALA A 229 -24.20 34.04 -1.79
C ALA A 229 -24.30 33.84 -3.31
N THR A 230 -23.38 33.04 -3.88
CA THR A 230 -23.29 32.80 -5.32
C THR A 230 -23.50 31.33 -5.67
N GLY A 231 -24.64 30.97 -6.27
CA GLY A 231 -24.88 29.62 -6.79
C GLY A 231 -24.89 29.61 -8.32
N THR A 232 -23.86 29.04 -8.92
CA THR A 232 -23.73 28.94 -10.38
C THR A 232 -24.03 27.54 -10.92
N ALA A 233 -23.95 26.52 -10.06
CA ALA A 233 -24.23 25.13 -10.43
C ALA A 233 -25.72 24.78 -10.42
N GLU A 234 -26.07 23.76 -11.19
CA GLU A 234 -27.44 23.25 -11.32
C GLU A 234 -27.85 22.39 -10.13
N ASN A 235 -29.13 22.44 -9.76
CA ASN A 235 -29.75 21.64 -8.70
C ASN A 235 -29.05 21.78 -7.33
N VAL A 236 -28.52 22.97 -7.02
CA VAL A 236 -27.83 23.20 -5.74
C VAL A 236 -28.74 23.84 -4.69
N VAL A 237 -28.45 23.54 -3.42
CA VAL A 237 -29.02 24.26 -2.28
C VAL A 237 -27.89 24.87 -1.46
N GLN A 238 -27.82 26.18 -1.37
CA GLN A 238 -26.84 26.91 -0.58
C GLN A 238 -27.52 27.71 0.50
N LEU A 239 -27.14 27.49 1.76
CA LEU A 239 -27.72 28.14 2.92
C LEU A 239 -26.59 28.80 3.72
N GLY A 240 -26.32 30.07 3.48
CA GLY A 240 -25.27 30.81 4.14
C GLY A 240 -24.80 32.00 3.32
N SER A 241 -24.07 32.92 3.93
CA SER A 241 -23.50 34.06 3.23
C SER A 241 -22.35 33.65 2.31
N GLY A 242 -22.16 34.37 1.21
CA GLY A 242 -20.94 34.30 0.39
C GLY A 242 -19.94 35.39 0.78
N SER A 243 -18.84 35.49 0.03
CA SER A 243 -17.84 36.54 0.24
C SER A 243 -18.30 37.78 -0.49
N GLY A 244 -18.51 38.88 0.23
CA GLY A 244 -18.85 40.15 -0.40
C GLY A 244 -17.76 40.60 -1.37
N GLY A 245 -17.99 40.37 -2.67
CA GLY A 245 -17.07 40.69 -3.75
C GLY A 245 -17.13 39.68 -4.90
N ALA A 246 -17.91 40.03 -5.93
CA ALA A 246 -17.95 39.46 -7.29
C ALA A 246 -18.62 38.09 -7.49
N VAL A 247 -19.46 38.05 -8.53
CA VAL A 247 -20.00 36.84 -9.17
C VAL A 247 -18.83 35.90 -9.49
N GLY A 248 -18.83 34.74 -8.85
CA GLY A 248 -17.69 33.81 -8.85
C GLY A 248 -16.92 33.90 -7.54
N ALA A 249 -17.53 33.43 -6.45
CA ALA A 249 -16.84 33.25 -5.18
C ALA A 249 -15.59 32.40 -5.40
N THR A 250 -14.41 33.03 -5.31
CA THR A 250 -13.15 32.31 -5.29
C THR A 250 -13.16 31.43 -4.04
N ALA A 251 -13.02 30.12 -4.22
CA ALA A 251 -12.83 29.18 -3.12
C ALA A 251 -11.75 29.70 -2.15
N GLY A 252 -12.05 29.67 -0.84
CA GLY A 252 -11.05 29.98 0.21
C GLY A 252 -11.18 31.33 0.93
N VAL A 253 -12.23 32.12 0.70
CA VAL A 253 -12.55 33.21 1.65
C VAL A 253 -13.14 32.58 2.92
N PRO A 254 -12.55 32.78 4.11
CA PRO A 254 -13.06 32.19 5.33
C PRO A 254 -14.52 32.59 5.57
N GLY A 255 -15.39 31.59 5.73
CA GLY A 255 -16.79 31.81 6.08
C GLY A 255 -17.81 31.82 4.96
N THR A 256 -17.37 31.65 3.72
CA THR A 256 -18.30 31.52 2.61
C THR A 256 -18.98 30.16 2.61
N SER A 257 -20.30 30.15 2.44
CA SER A 257 -20.96 28.95 1.93
C SER A 257 -20.71 28.89 0.41
N ILE A 258 -20.41 27.71 -0.12
CA ILE A 258 -20.14 27.48 -1.53
C ILE A 258 -20.84 26.18 -1.94
N ALA A 259 -21.78 26.28 -2.89
CA ALA A 259 -22.40 25.14 -3.57
C ALA A 259 -22.20 25.30 -5.09
N ASP A 260 -21.06 24.84 -5.58
CA ASP A 260 -20.59 24.97 -6.96
C ASP A 260 -20.48 23.64 -7.70
N ASP A 261 -20.79 22.53 -7.04
CA ASP A 261 -20.95 21.20 -7.63
C ASP A 261 -22.42 20.90 -7.92
N LYS A 262 -22.73 20.17 -8.99
CA LYS A 262 -24.12 19.81 -9.33
C LYS A 262 -24.75 18.92 -8.27
N ASN A 263 -26.06 19.05 -8.09
CA ASN A 263 -26.87 18.25 -7.16
C ASN A 263 -26.33 18.28 -5.72
N SER A 264 -25.70 19.38 -5.30
CA SER A 264 -25.05 19.49 -4.00
C SER A 264 -25.79 20.42 -3.05
N VAL A 265 -25.55 20.25 -1.75
CA VAL A 265 -26.15 21.07 -0.70
C VAL A 265 -25.06 21.59 0.23
N ALA A 266 -24.92 22.91 0.33
CA ALA A 266 -24.02 23.57 1.27
C ALA A 266 -24.82 24.25 2.39
N ILE A 267 -24.64 23.81 3.64
CA ILE A 267 -25.39 24.28 4.81
C ILE A 267 -24.47 24.96 5.83
N GLY A 268 -24.62 26.27 5.93
CA GLY A 268 -24.07 27.14 6.95
C GLY A 268 -22.82 27.91 6.52
N TYR A 269 -22.44 28.90 7.32
CA TYR A 269 -21.21 29.67 7.18
C TYR A 269 -19.98 28.76 7.00
N GLY A 270 -19.21 28.95 5.94
CA GLY A 270 -18.01 28.15 5.67
C GLY A 270 -18.26 26.72 5.19
N SER A 271 -19.49 26.34 4.80
CA SER A 271 -19.74 25.04 4.15
C SER A 271 -19.28 25.06 2.70
N ASP A 272 -18.57 24.03 2.27
CA ASP A 272 -18.01 23.96 0.93
C ASP A 272 -18.23 22.55 0.35
N THR A 273 -18.83 22.47 -0.84
CA THR A 273 -19.07 21.22 -1.55
C THR A 273 -17.84 20.71 -2.31
N GLN A 274 -16.80 21.53 -2.55
CA GLN A 274 -15.57 21.14 -3.26
C GLN A 274 -14.59 20.30 -2.43
N GLY A 275 -15.06 19.48 -1.49
CA GLY A 275 -14.23 18.73 -0.54
C GLY A 275 -12.83 18.33 -1.08
N GLN A 276 -11.77 18.96 -0.56
CA GLN A 276 -10.36 18.65 -0.88
C GLN A 276 -9.99 18.62 -2.39
N GLY A 277 -10.56 19.50 -3.23
CA GLY A 277 -10.02 19.77 -4.56
C GLY A 277 -10.43 18.80 -5.68
N ALA A 278 -11.52 18.05 -5.49
CA ALA A 278 -12.23 17.38 -6.57
C ALA A 278 -13.73 17.67 -6.46
N SER A 279 -14.40 17.90 -7.60
CA SER A 279 -15.85 18.11 -7.67
C SER A 279 -16.57 16.94 -6.97
N SER A 280 -17.38 17.24 -5.96
CA SER A 280 -18.17 16.22 -5.27
C SER A 280 -19.66 16.48 -5.48
N GLU A 281 -20.11 16.21 -6.71
CA GLU A 281 -21.54 16.19 -7.04
C GLU A 281 -22.29 15.22 -6.10
N ASN A 282 -23.58 15.50 -5.86
CA ASN A 282 -24.44 14.66 -5.02
C ASN A 282 -23.99 14.57 -3.55
N THR A 283 -23.46 15.66 -2.99
CA THR A 283 -23.03 15.73 -1.59
C THR A 283 -23.77 16.77 -0.78
N VAL A 284 -23.83 16.55 0.53
CA VAL A 284 -24.29 17.54 1.51
C VAL A 284 -23.10 17.95 2.38
N SER A 285 -22.66 19.19 2.27
CA SER A 285 -21.63 19.79 3.09
C SER A 285 -22.24 20.63 4.20
N VAL A 286 -21.89 20.35 5.46
CA VAL A 286 -22.32 21.13 6.63
C VAL A 286 -21.18 21.96 7.24
N GLY A 287 -20.01 21.99 6.59
CA GLY A 287 -18.81 22.70 7.04
C GLY A 287 -17.63 22.47 6.09
N GLY A 288 -16.60 23.31 6.19
CA GLY A 288 -15.43 23.30 5.30
C GLY A 288 -14.12 23.26 6.08
N LEU A 289 -13.08 22.64 5.50
CA LEU A 289 -11.79 22.41 6.17
C LEU A 289 -10.86 23.64 6.12
N LEU A 290 -11.02 24.52 5.13
CA LEU A 290 -10.18 25.69 4.89
C LEU A 290 -10.80 26.95 5.52
N GLY A 291 -10.70 27.06 6.84
CA GLY A 291 -11.15 28.24 7.60
C GLY A 291 -12.64 28.26 7.98
N GLY A 292 -13.38 27.19 7.67
CA GLY A 292 -14.76 26.96 8.13
C GLY A 292 -14.81 26.11 9.40
N ALA A 293 -15.90 26.24 10.17
CA ALA A 293 -16.18 25.35 11.29
C ALA A 293 -16.85 24.07 10.79
N ILE A 294 -16.33 22.90 11.16
CA ILE A 294 -17.06 21.63 11.01
C ILE A 294 -18.22 21.64 12.01
N ARG A 295 -19.42 21.27 11.55
CA ARG A 295 -20.63 21.25 12.39
C ARG A 295 -20.95 19.84 12.87
N ARG A 296 -21.45 19.75 14.11
CA ARG A 296 -22.09 18.53 14.60
C ARG A 296 -23.50 18.45 14.04
N ILE A 297 -23.86 17.30 13.49
CA ILE A 297 -25.25 16.95 13.21
C ILE A 297 -25.79 16.27 14.47
N THR A 298 -26.70 16.93 15.17
CA THR A 298 -27.27 16.46 16.44
C THR A 298 -28.72 16.01 16.24
N GLN A 299 -29.26 15.22 17.18
CA GLN A 299 -30.61 14.63 17.08
C GLN A 299 -30.77 13.65 15.91
N VAL A 300 -29.69 12.96 15.54
CA VAL A 300 -29.71 11.87 14.55
C VAL A 300 -30.20 10.60 15.23
N ALA A 301 -31.36 10.09 14.80
CA ALA A 301 -31.91 8.82 15.25
C ALA A 301 -31.00 7.65 14.87
N ASP A 302 -31.26 6.46 15.42
CA ASP A 302 -30.53 5.26 15.02
C ASP A 302 -30.87 4.93 13.56
N GLY A 303 -29.85 4.79 12.71
CA GLY A 303 -30.03 4.32 11.34
C GLY A 303 -30.59 2.90 11.30
N VAL A 304 -31.54 2.66 10.38
CA VAL A 304 -32.23 1.38 10.20
C VAL A 304 -31.76 0.71 8.91
N ASP A 305 -31.67 1.47 7.82
CA ASP A 305 -31.22 0.99 6.51
C ASP A 305 -29.72 1.25 6.28
N ASN A 306 -29.15 0.59 5.27
CA ASN A 306 -27.72 0.68 4.96
C ASN A 306 -27.25 2.09 4.55
N MET A 307 -28.16 2.98 4.15
CA MET A 307 -27.85 4.35 3.70
C MET A 307 -28.21 5.41 4.74
N ASP A 308 -28.68 5.00 5.92
CA ASP A 308 -28.97 5.93 7.01
C ASP A 308 -27.67 6.38 7.70
N ALA A 309 -27.70 7.59 8.26
CA ALA A 309 -26.61 8.08 9.09
C ALA A 309 -26.52 7.28 10.40
N ILE A 310 -25.31 6.91 10.79
CA ILE A 310 -25.03 6.23 12.07
C ILE A 310 -24.78 7.28 13.15
N ASN A 311 -25.44 7.16 14.30
CA ASN A 311 -25.15 8.02 15.45
C ASN A 311 -24.11 7.39 16.41
N VAL A 312 -23.56 8.21 17.31
CA VAL A 312 -22.52 7.79 18.27
C VAL A 312 -23.02 6.68 19.23
N SER A 313 -24.32 6.60 19.50
CA SER A 313 -24.87 5.56 20.38
C SER A 313 -24.83 4.17 19.73
N GLN A 314 -25.17 4.07 18.44
CA GLN A 314 -25.01 2.85 17.64
C GLN A 314 -23.56 2.41 17.61
N LEU A 315 -22.63 3.33 17.30
CA LEU A 315 -21.20 3.04 17.28
C LEU A 315 -20.70 2.52 18.63
N LYS A 316 -21.09 3.16 19.74
CA LYS A 316 -20.72 2.70 21.09
C LYS A 316 -21.25 1.30 21.42
N ARG A 317 -22.47 0.94 20.96
CA ARG A 317 -23.02 -0.41 21.14
C ARG A 317 -22.22 -1.46 20.37
N GLU A 318 -21.84 -1.17 19.12
CA GLU A 318 -21.01 -2.10 18.35
C GLU A 318 -19.59 -2.23 18.91
N ILE A 319 -18.97 -1.13 19.35
CA ILE A 319 -17.66 -1.16 20.03
C ILE A 319 -17.73 -1.98 21.33
N ALA A 320 -18.82 -1.86 22.09
CA ALA A 320 -19.00 -2.64 23.32
C ALA A 320 -19.01 -4.16 23.04
N LYS A 321 -19.55 -4.61 21.90
CA LYS A 321 -19.51 -6.03 21.49
C LYS A 321 -18.07 -6.53 21.25
N ILE A 322 -17.20 -5.69 20.70
CA ILE A 322 -15.77 -6.02 20.51
C ILE A 322 -15.07 -6.20 21.86
N GLY A 323 -15.43 -5.40 22.86
CA GLY A 323 -14.91 -5.54 24.24
C GLY A 323 -15.19 -6.91 24.88
N VAL A 324 -16.29 -7.58 24.50
CA VAL A 324 -16.60 -8.95 24.96
C VAL A 324 -15.62 -9.98 24.39
N GLY A 325 -15.02 -9.71 23.22
CA GLY A 325 -13.97 -10.53 22.65
C GLY A 325 -12.72 -10.61 23.53
N ALA A 326 -12.35 -9.52 24.20
CA ALA A 326 -11.24 -9.52 25.16
C ALA A 326 -11.53 -10.42 26.37
N GLN A 327 -12.78 -10.43 26.86
CA GLN A 327 -13.19 -11.32 27.96
C GLN A 327 -13.16 -12.80 27.57
N LEU A 328 -13.46 -13.14 26.31
CA LEU A 328 -13.33 -14.50 25.80
C LEU A 328 -11.87 -14.96 25.71
N ILE A 329 -10.96 -14.05 25.35
CA ILE A 329 -9.51 -14.32 25.32
C ILE A 329 -9.00 -14.55 26.74
N ASP A 330 -9.35 -13.68 27.70
CA ASP A 330 -8.95 -13.86 29.11
C ASP A 330 -9.47 -15.18 29.70
N HIS A 331 -10.69 -15.59 29.33
CA HIS A 331 -11.25 -16.86 29.75
C HIS A 331 -10.51 -18.06 29.14
N ALA A 332 -10.17 -17.99 27.84
CA ALA A 332 -9.39 -19.02 27.16
C ALA A 332 -7.97 -19.15 27.76
N ASP A 333 -7.31 -18.03 28.06
CA ASP A 333 -5.98 -18.01 28.70
C ASP A 333 -6.03 -18.59 30.13
N THR A 334 -7.11 -18.32 30.85
CA THR A 334 -7.35 -18.91 32.18
C THR A 334 -7.49 -20.43 32.07
N LEU A 335 -8.34 -20.93 31.16
CA LEU A 335 -8.52 -22.37 30.94
C LEU A 335 -7.22 -23.07 30.53
N LEU A 336 -6.45 -22.46 29.62
CA LEU A 336 -5.15 -22.99 29.17
C LEU A 336 -4.15 -23.04 30.33
N THR A 337 -4.14 -22.02 31.18
CA THR A 337 -3.29 -21.99 32.38
C THR A 337 -3.67 -23.10 33.35
N THR A 338 -4.97 -23.30 33.60
CA THR A 338 -5.49 -24.39 34.44
C THR A 338 -5.10 -25.76 33.88
N GLU A 339 -5.35 -26.02 32.59
CA GLU A 339 -4.99 -27.29 31.94
C GLU A 339 -3.48 -27.55 32.04
N LYS A 340 -2.66 -26.52 31.80
CA LYS A 340 -1.20 -26.62 31.91
C LYS A 340 -0.77 -27.00 33.34
N THR A 341 -1.35 -26.39 34.36
CA THR A 341 -1.06 -26.72 35.76
C THR A 341 -1.48 -28.15 36.11
N GLU A 342 -2.66 -28.58 35.67
CA GLU A 342 -3.14 -29.96 35.88
C GLU A 342 -2.25 -31.00 35.19
N ARG A 343 -1.83 -30.73 33.94
CA ARG A 343 -0.91 -31.62 33.22
C ARG A 343 0.46 -31.72 33.89
N ILE A 344 1.03 -30.60 34.35
CA ILE A 344 2.29 -30.60 35.11
C ILE A 344 2.13 -31.40 36.41
N ALA A 345 1.02 -31.24 37.13
CA ALA A 345 0.74 -32.01 38.34
C ALA A 345 0.59 -33.51 38.05
N GLY A 346 -0.09 -33.87 36.95
CA GLY A 346 -0.22 -35.25 36.48
C GLY A 346 1.12 -35.88 36.09
N ASP A 347 1.97 -35.16 35.35
CA ASP A 347 3.31 -35.61 34.98
C ASP A 347 4.19 -35.81 36.23
N LYS A 348 4.08 -34.91 37.22
CA LYS A 348 4.77 -35.06 38.50
C LYS A 348 4.28 -36.29 39.29
N ASP A 349 2.97 -36.50 39.39
CA ASP A 349 2.39 -37.67 40.05
C ASP A 349 2.83 -38.98 39.39
N LEU A 350 2.87 -39.01 38.05
CA LEU A 350 3.40 -40.15 37.30
C LEU A 350 4.89 -40.38 37.59
N ALA A 351 5.71 -39.32 37.62
CA ALA A 351 7.12 -39.41 37.94
C ALA A 351 7.36 -39.90 39.38
N ASP A 352 6.58 -39.41 40.34
CA ASP A 352 6.65 -39.84 41.74
C ASP A 352 6.25 -41.33 41.87
N LYS A 353 5.19 -41.78 41.20
CA LYS A 353 4.79 -43.20 41.14
C LYS A 353 5.86 -44.08 40.52
N LEU A 354 6.47 -43.62 39.41
CA LEU A 354 7.56 -44.33 38.76
C LEU A 354 8.79 -44.44 39.67
N ALA A 355 9.12 -43.39 40.41
CA ALA A 355 10.23 -43.42 41.38
C ALA A 355 9.98 -44.44 42.50
N VAL A 356 8.75 -44.55 43.00
CA VAL A 356 8.36 -45.58 43.97
C VAL A 356 8.51 -46.99 43.39
N GLU A 357 8.04 -47.22 42.16
CA GLU A 357 8.17 -48.51 41.48
C GLU A 357 9.65 -48.88 41.22
N ILE A 358 10.47 -47.91 40.80
CA ILE A 358 11.92 -48.12 40.61
C ILE A 358 12.57 -48.52 41.95
N ALA A 359 12.25 -47.82 43.04
CA ALA A 359 12.78 -48.14 44.36
C ALA A 359 12.35 -49.55 44.82
N ALA A 360 11.09 -49.92 44.60
CA ALA A 360 10.58 -51.25 44.91
C ALA A 360 11.30 -52.35 44.09
N ARG A 361 11.52 -52.12 42.80
CA ARG A 361 12.28 -53.05 41.94
C ARG A 361 13.74 -53.16 42.35
N GLN A 362 14.39 -52.05 42.67
CA GLN A 362 15.78 -52.08 43.15
C GLN A 362 15.90 -52.88 44.45
N GLN A 363 14.98 -52.66 45.39
CA GLN A 363 14.92 -53.43 46.63
C GLN A 363 14.75 -54.93 46.37
N ALA A 364 13.88 -55.32 45.43
CA ALA A 364 13.71 -56.71 45.05
C ALA A 364 14.99 -57.34 44.46
N VAL A 365 15.72 -56.60 43.62
CA VAL A 365 17.02 -57.04 43.08
C VAL A 365 18.05 -57.18 44.20
N ASP A 366 18.10 -56.22 45.13
CA ASP A 366 19.03 -56.26 46.26
C ASP A 366 18.73 -57.45 47.20
N ASP A 367 17.45 -57.77 47.40
CA ASP A 367 17.03 -58.92 48.21
C ASP A 367 17.35 -60.25 47.50
N GLU A 368 17.14 -60.36 46.17
CA GLU A 368 17.57 -61.52 45.39
C GLU A 368 19.11 -61.70 45.46
N ALA A 369 19.88 -60.60 45.40
CA ALA A 369 21.33 -60.64 45.52
C ALA A 369 21.77 -61.14 46.91
N LYS A 370 21.10 -60.74 47.99
CA LYS A 370 21.34 -61.28 49.34
C LYS A 370 21.01 -62.77 49.42
N GLU A 371 19.89 -63.20 48.84
CA GLU A 371 19.53 -64.62 48.82
C GLU A 371 20.58 -65.46 48.07
N ARG A 372 21.04 -65.00 46.91
CA ARG A 372 22.13 -65.65 46.16
C ARG A 372 23.42 -65.70 46.97
N ALA A 373 23.83 -64.60 47.60
CA ALA A 373 25.02 -64.56 48.44
C ALA A 373 24.92 -65.54 49.63
N ASN A 374 23.76 -65.63 50.28
CA ASN A 374 23.51 -66.59 51.35
C ASN A 374 23.56 -68.04 50.84
N ALA A 375 23.03 -68.31 49.66
CA ALA A 375 23.11 -69.61 49.02
C ALA A 375 24.56 -70.00 48.68
N ASP A 376 25.37 -69.06 48.17
CA ASP A 376 26.80 -69.27 47.89
C ASP A 376 27.60 -69.57 49.16
N ILE A 377 27.32 -68.86 50.27
CA ILE A 377 27.93 -69.14 51.58
C ILE A 377 27.56 -70.54 52.08
N ALA A 378 26.29 -70.93 51.95
CA ALA A 378 25.81 -72.25 52.33
C ALA A 378 26.49 -73.36 51.49
N LEU A 379 26.66 -73.12 50.18
CA LEU A 379 27.37 -74.03 49.28
C LEU A 379 28.85 -74.14 49.65
N SER A 380 29.54 -73.02 49.91
CA SER A 380 30.93 -73.01 50.38
C SER A 380 31.10 -73.82 51.66
N THR A 381 30.18 -73.67 52.61
CA THR A 381 30.18 -74.42 53.87
C THR A 381 29.98 -75.93 53.63
N ALA A 382 29.12 -76.30 52.69
CA ALA A 382 28.91 -77.70 52.32
C ALA A 382 30.16 -78.30 51.64
N ILE A 383 30.82 -77.55 50.76
CA ILE A 383 32.09 -77.95 50.13
C ILE A 383 33.19 -78.13 51.17
N ASP A 384 33.31 -77.22 52.15
CA ASP A 384 34.30 -77.32 53.23
C ASP A 384 34.06 -78.55 54.12
N ASN A 385 32.79 -78.89 54.38
CA ASN A 385 32.43 -80.10 55.12
C ASN A 385 32.76 -81.38 54.34
N GLU A 386 32.47 -81.43 53.05
CA GLU A 386 32.85 -82.54 52.16
C GLU A 386 34.39 -82.69 52.09
N ALA A 387 35.12 -81.58 51.99
CA ALA A 387 36.59 -81.59 52.00
C ALA A 387 37.17 -82.14 53.31
N LYS A 388 36.58 -81.79 54.46
CA LYS A 388 36.96 -82.36 55.77
C LYS A 388 36.67 -83.86 55.85
N LEU A 389 35.54 -84.31 55.32
CA LEU A 389 35.18 -85.73 55.27
C LEU A 389 36.16 -86.53 54.41
N ARG A 390 36.57 -85.99 53.25
CA ARG A 390 37.59 -86.63 52.40
C ARG A 390 38.96 -86.67 53.07
N ALA A 391 39.40 -85.58 53.70
CA ALA A 391 40.65 -85.58 54.45
C ALA A 391 40.67 -86.63 55.58
N ALA A 392 39.55 -86.80 56.29
CA ALA A 392 39.42 -87.85 57.31
C ALA A 392 39.46 -89.27 56.71
N ALA A 393 38.91 -89.46 55.50
CA ALA A 393 38.98 -90.73 54.79
C ALA A 393 40.41 -91.04 54.31
N ASP A 394 41.13 -90.04 53.80
CA ASP A 394 42.53 -90.17 53.38
C ASP A 394 43.46 -90.49 54.57
N ASP A 395 43.23 -89.87 55.74
CA ASP A 395 43.96 -90.19 56.97
C ASP A 395 43.66 -91.62 57.47
N ALA A 396 42.42 -92.09 57.36
CA ALA A 396 42.07 -93.47 57.69
C ALA A 396 42.73 -94.50 56.74
N GLU A 397 42.83 -94.18 55.45
CA GLU A 397 43.56 -95.01 54.47
C GLU A 397 45.07 -95.04 54.75
N LYS A 398 45.64 -93.89 55.13
CA LYS A 398 47.04 -93.78 55.54
C LYS A 398 47.34 -94.59 56.80
N ASP A 399 46.47 -94.57 57.81
CA ASP A 399 46.61 -95.38 59.02
C ASP A 399 46.51 -96.88 58.73
N ALA A 400 45.65 -97.29 57.79
CA ALA A 400 45.56 -98.67 57.31
C ALA A 400 46.84 -99.12 56.57
N ARG A 401 47.46 -98.24 55.77
CA ARG A 401 48.76 -98.51 55.13
C ARG A 401 49.91 -98.61 56.15
N ILE A 402 49.93 -97.77 57.17
CA ILE A 402 50.94 -97.81 58.25
C ILE A 402 50.82 -99.12 59.05
N ALA A 403 49.61 -99.62 59.29
CA ALA A 403 49.38 -100.93 59.93
C ALA A 403 49.85 -102.11 59.04
N GLY A 404 49.69 -102.01 57.72
CA GLY A 404 50.18 -103.02 56.76
C GLY A 404 51.71 -103.07 56.62
N ASP A 405 52.37 -101.90 56.61
CA ASP A 405 53.83 -101.79 56.53
C ASP A 405 54.53 -102.19 57.86
N ALA A 406 53.84 -102.06 59.00
CA ALA A 406 54.31 -102.54 60.30
C ALA A 406 54.29 -104.09 60.41
N ALA A 407 53.33 -104.76 59.76
CA ALA A 407 53.22 -106.22 59.73
C ALA A 407 54.31 -106.88 58.85
N THR A 408 54.65 -106.29 57.71
CA THR A 408 55.70 -106.80 56.79
C THR A 408 57.13 -106.53 57.28
N LYS A 409 57.32 -105.57 58.20
CA LYS A 409 58.61 -105.30 58.84
C LYS A 409 58.92 -106.24 60.01
N ALA A 410 57.90 -106.84 60.64
CA ALA A 410 58.06 -107.84 61.71
C ALA A 410 58.48 -109.22 61.16
N GLU A 411 57.97 -109.66 60.01
CA GLU A 411 58.36 -110.93 59.36
C GLU A 411 59.80 -110.90 58.78
N ARG A 412 60.31 -109.73 58.39
CA ARG A 412 61.70 -109.58 57.87
C ARG A 412 62.79 -109.60 58.95
N ILE A 413 62.45 -109.44 60.23
CA ILE A 413 63.43 -109.43 61.34
C ILE A 413 63.59 -110.83 61.97
N GLU A 414 62.61 -111.72 61.88
CA GLU A 414 62.76 -113.14 62.24
C GLU A 414 63.53 -113.95 61.19
N ALA A 415 63.38 -113.64 59.89
CA ALA A 415 64.08 -114.33 58.80
C ALA A 415 65.61 -114.08 58.79
N VAL A 416 66.06 -112.88 59.18
CA VAL A 416 67.49 -112.50 59.15
C VAL A 416 68.29 -113.05 60.35
N ASN A 417 67.63 -113.33 61.48
CA ASN A 417 68.29 -113.93 62.65
C ASN A 417 68.46 -115.46 62.51
N ALA A 418 67.57 -116.14 61.76
CA ALA A 418 67.73 -117.55 61.41
C ALA A 418 68.88 -117.83 60.40
N GLU A 419 69.16 -116.89 59.49
CA GLU A 419 70.24 -117.00 58.50
C GLU A 419 71.64 -116.77 59.11
N ARG A 420 71.74 -115.99 60.18
CA ARG A 420 73.00 -115.71 60.90
C ARG A 420 73.50 -116.93 61.69
N ASP A 421 72.60 -117.69 62.30
CA ASP A 421 72.93 -118.86 63.12
C ASP A 421 73.26 -120.10 62.26
N ALA A 422 72.75 -120.18 61.03
CA ALA A 422 73.12 -121.21 60.05
C ALA A 422 74.50 -120.99 59.38
N ARG A 423 74.93 -119.73 59.20
CA ARG A 423 76.24 -119.41 58.60
C ARG A 423 77.43 -119.67 59.55
N ILE A 424 77.22 -119.65 60.86
CA ILE A 424 78.28 -119.93 61.87
C ILE A 424 78.57 -121.44 62.03
N LEU A 425 77.60 -122.30 61.70
CA LEU A 425 77.75 -123.77 61.75
C LEU A 425 78.34 -124.36 60.44
N ALA A 426 78.14 -123.70 59.29
CA ALA A 426 78.67 -124.15 57.99
C ALA A 426 80.16 -123.83 57.79
N ILE A 427 80.66 -122.70 58.33
CA ILE A 427 82.06 -122.26 58.16
C ILE A 427 83.06 -123.17 58.90
N ASN A 428 82.67 -123.82 60.00
CA ASN A 428 83.55 -124.69 60.78
C ASN A 428 83.63 -126.15 60.27
N ASN A 429 82.66 -126.61 59.46
CA ASN A 429 82.68 -127.95 58.86
C ASN A 429 83.37 -128.00 57.48
N GLU A 430 83.43 -126.88 56.76
CA GLU A 430 84.05 -126.82 55.43
C GLU A 430 85.60 -126.72 55.48
N ALA A 431 86.16 -126.27 56.61
CA ALA A 431 87.60 -126.23 56.85
C ALA A 431 88.24 -127.62 57.14
N THR A 432 87.44 -128.65 57.47
CA THR A 432 87.93 -130.01 57.79
C THR A 432 87.79 -131.00 56.63
N LEU A 433 87.01 -130.67 55.59
CA LEU A 433 86.77 -131.56 54.42
C LEU A 433 87.68 -131.27 53.21
N ARG A 434 88.18 -130.04 53.02
CA ARG A 434 89.10 -129.72 51.89
C ARG A 434 90.53 -130.22 52.10
N ALA A 435 90.96 -130.43 53.34
CA ALA A 435 92.28 -131.01 53.67
C ALA A 435 92.41 -132.52 53.34
N ASN A 436 91.31 -133.22 53.04
CA ASN A 436 91.30 -134.65 52.69
C ASN A 436 91.07 -134.91 51.17
N ALA A 437 90.79 -133.88 50.36
CA ALA A 437 90.55 -134.00 48.91
C ALA A 437 91.82 -133.81 48.06
N ASP A 438 92.78 -133.00 48.53
CA ASP A 438 94.09 -132.78 47.87
C ASP A 438 94.98 -134.06 47.80
N ALA A 439 94.58 -135.15 48.46
CA ALA A 439 95.33 -136.41 48.50
C ALA A 439 94.91 -137.47 47.45
N GLN A 440 93.79 -137.29 46.71
CA GLN A 440 93.25 -138.33 45.82
C GLN A 440 93.42 -138.07 44.30
N GLU A 441 93.59 -136.84 43.82
CA GLU A 441 93.72 -136.56 42.36
C GLU A 441 95.18 -136.49 41.85
N THR A 442 96.16 -136.47 42.77
CA THR A 442 97.59 -136.67 42.44
C THR A 442 97.86 -138.08 41.84
N ALA A 443 96.87 -138.99 41.87
CA ALA A 443 96.89 -140.33 41.27
C ALA A 443 96.45 -140.38 39.78
N ASP A 444 95.71 -139.39 39.25
CA ASP A 444 95.26 -139.35 37.85
C ASP A 444 96.23 -138.61 36.90
N ARG A 445 97.28 -137.99 37.45
CA ARG A 445 98.33 -137.21 36.75
C ARG A 445 99.09 -137.94 35.62
N ILE A 446 99.03 -139.26 35.45
CA ILE A 446 100.10 -139.97 34.72
C ILE A 446 99.67 -140.53 33.34
N ALA A 447 98.40 -140.41 32.93
CA ALA A 447 97.90 -141.05 31.70
C ALA A 447 97.68 -140.12 30.47
N GLY A 448 97.64 -138.78 30.61
CA GLY A 448 97.21 -137.86 29.52
C GLY A 448 98.32 -137.13 28.73
N ASP A 449 99.49 -136.90 29.31
CA ASP A 449 100.57 -136.03 28.75
C ASP A 449 101.24 -136.52 27.44
N THR A 450 100.74 -137.56 26.76
CA THR A 450 101.39 -138.15 25.56
C THR A 450 100.61 -137.96 24.25
N ALA A 451 99.36 -137.47 24.24
CA ALA A 451 98.52 -137.52 23.04
C ALA A 451 98.45 -136.25 22.14
N GLU A 452 98.66 -135.01 22.63
CA GLU A 452 98.54 -133.80 21.76
C GLU A 452 99.78 -132.90 21.74
N ARG A 453 100.96 -133.52 21.85
CA ARG A 453 102.24 -132.94 21.41
C ARG A 453 102.43 -133.04 19.89
N ASP A 454 101.46 -133.59 19.14
CA ASP A 454 101.58 -133.93 17.71
C ASP A 454 100.54 -133.28 16.77
N ALA A 455 99.55 -132.51 17.27
CA ALA A 455 98.64 -131.69 16.42
C ALA A 455 99.09 -130.23 16.20
N ARG A 456 100.18 -129.81 16.88
CA ARG A 456 101.37 -129.15 16.29
C ARG A 456 101.18 -128.24 15.07
N ILE A 457 101.99 -127.17 15.08
CA ILE A 457 102.90 -126.80 13.97
C ILE A 457 102.24 -126.38 12.63
N ALA A 458 100.93 -126.52 12.42
CA ALA A 458 100.27 -126.20 11.14
C ALA A 458 99.63 -124.80 11.07
N ALA A 459 99.23 -124.15 12.18
CA ALA A 459 98.49 -122.88 12.12
C ALA A 459 99.34 -121.60 12.25
N ILE A 460 100.64 -121.72 12.54
CA ILE A 460 101.59 -120.60 12.69
C ILE A 460 101.84 -119.80 11.39
N THR A 461 101.23 -120.13 10.24
CA THR A 461 101.50 -119.47 8.94
C THR A 461 100.53 -118.34 8.55
N ASN A 462 99.38 -118.17 9.20
CA ASN A 462 98.31 -117.25 8.71
C ASN A 462 98.26 -115.84 9.37
N GLU A 463 99.14 -115.54 10.32
CA GLU A 463 99.20 -114.25 11.05
C GLU A 463 99.89 -113.10 10.27
N ALA A 464 100.49 -113.30 9.09
CA ALA A 464 101.48 -112.35 8.55
C ALA A 464 101.01 -111.27 7.53
N THR A 465 99.78 -111.28 6.98
CA THR A 465 99.48 -110.50 5.74
C THR A 465 98.56 -109.27 5.88
N LEU A 466 97.69 -109.16 6.89
CA LEU A 466 96.60 -108.14 6.90
C LEU A 466 96.86 -106.84 7.69
N ARG A 467 98.02 -106.71 8.36
CA ARG A 467 98.40 -105.52 9.15
C ARG A 467 99.08 -104.37 8.36
N ALA A 468 99.24 -104.45 7.04
CA ALA A 468 100.11 -103.52 6.28
C ALA A 468 99.43 -102.40 5.46
N ASP A 469 98.12 -102.46 5.13
CA ASP A 469 97.54 -101.58 4.09
C ASP A 469 96.72 -100.35 4.57
N ALA A 470 96.34 -100.23 5.85
CA ALA A 470 95.35 -99.20 6.27
C ALA A 470 95.93 -97.83 6.72
N ASP A 471 97.18 -97.77 7.20
CA ASP A 471 97.73 -96.59 7.89
C ASP A 471 98.16 -95.40 6.99
N THR A 472 98.01 -95.47 5.66
CA THR A 472 98.57 -94.45 4.73
C THR A 472 97.56 -93.36 4.25
N ALA A 473 96.24 -93.53 4.40
CA ALA A 473 95.23 -92.65 3.77
C ALA A 473 94.81 -91.41 4.59
N GLU A 474 95.08 -91.35 5.90
CA GLU A 474 94.48 -90.37 6.83
C GLU A 474 95.15 -88.96 6.87
N LYS A 475 96.33 -88.75 6.25
CA LYS A 475 97.18 -87.56 6.49
C LYS A 475 96.90 -86.31 5.63
N ASN A 476 96.23 -86.39 4.47
CA ASN A 476 96.24 -85.32 3.45
C ASN A 476 95.05 -84.33 3.42
N ALA A 477 93.97 -84.55 4.19
CA ALA A 477 92.73 -83.75 4.03
C ALA A 477 92.62 -82.47 4.90
N ARG A 478 93.47 -82.27 5.92
CA ARG A 478 93.30 -81.18 6.92
C ARG A 478 93.85 -79.79 6.53
N ILE A 479 94.49 -79.59 5.38
CA ILE A 479 95.20 -78.33 5.04
C ILE A 479 94.35 -77.31 4.24
N ALA A 480 93.20 -77.68 3.69
CA ALA A 480 92.45 -76.84 2.72
C ALA A 480 91.36 -75.91 3.31
N GLY A 481 91.26 -75.75 4.64
CA GLY A 481 90.12 -75.11 5.33
C GLY A 481 90.13 -73.58 5.55
N ASP A 482 91.28 -72.89 5.60
CA ASP A 482 91.31 -71.55 6.23
C ASP A 482 91.21 -70.32 5.30
N ALA A 483 91.01 -70.48 3.98
CA ALA A 483 91.13 -69.38 3.01
C ALA A 483 89.81 -68.73 2.50
N MET A 484 88.62 -69.29 2.80
CA MET A 484 87.35 -68.89 2.13
C MET A 484 86.51 -67.79 2.81
N THR A 485 86.73 -67.43 4.08
CA THR A 485 85.80 -66.58 4.86
C THR A 485 86.01 -65.06 4.75
N LYS A 486 86.95 -64.56 3.93
CA LYS A 486 87.27 -63.12 3.80
C LYS A 486 86.61 -62.41 2.59
N ALA A 487 86.04 -63.15 1.64
CA ALA A 487 85.59 -62.61 0.35
C ALA A 487 84.11 -62.13 0.31
N GLU A 488 83.24 -62.56 1.22
CA GLU A 488 81.79 -62.29 1.12
C GLU A 488 81.33 -60.90 1.61
N ARG A 489 82.14 -60.16 2.38
CA ARG A 489 81.73 -58.87 3.00
C ARG A 489 81.75 -57.64 2.09
N ILE A 490 82.30 -57.70 0.86
CA ILE A 490 82.49 -56.53 -0.02
C ILE A 490 81.39 -56.39 -1.10
N ALA A 491 80.63 -57.45 -1.40
CA ALA A 491 79.65 -57.44 -2.49
C ALA A 491 78.29 -56.79 -2.13
N ALA A 492 77.91 -56.71 -0.85
CA ALA A 492 76.58 -56.26 -0.43
C ALA A 492 76.33 -54.74 -0.51
N VAL A 493 77.39 -53.90 -0.49
CA VAL A 493 77.26 -52.43 -0.35
C VAL A 493 76.98 -51.72 -1.69
N ASN A 494 77.30 -52.32 -2.84
CA ASN A 494 77.17 -51.65 -4.14
C ASN A 494 75.78 -51.78 -4.79
N ALA A 495 74.90 -52.67 -4.30
CA ALA A 495 73.57 -52.90 -4.89
C ALA A 495 72.50 -51.85 -4.49
N GLU A 496 72.69 -51.14 -3.38
CA GLU A 496 71.69 -50.20 -2.85
C GLU A 496 71.76 -48.78 -3.46
N ARG A 497 72.89 -48.42 -4.09
CA ARG A 497 73.10 -47.09 -4.72
C ARG A 497 72.31 -46.92 -6.02
N ASP A 498 72.19 -47.97 -6.83
CA ASP A 498 71.67 -47.86 -8.20
C ASP A 498 70.12 -47.87 -8.27
N ALA A 499 69.43 -48.25 -7.19
CA ALA A 499 67.96 -48.24 -7.10
C ALA A 499 67.35 -46.85 -6.80
N ARG A 500 68.11 -45.90 -6.23
CA ARG A 500 67.59 -44.56 -5.88
C ARG A 500 67.56 -43.57 -7.06
N ILE A 501 68.42 -43.75 -8.07
CA ILE A 501 68.55 -42.83 -9.22
C ILE A 501 67.39 -42.99 -10.24
N ALA A 502 66.76 -44.17 -10.30
CA ALA A 502 65.64 -44.43 -11.22
C ALA A 502 64.30 -43.80 -10.77
N GLY A 503 64.13 -43.49 -9.48
CA GLY A 503 62.89 -42.91 -8.93
C GLY A 503 62.72 -41.41 -9.20
N ASP A 504 63.80 -40.65 -9.19
CA ASP A 504 63.75 -39.17 -9.30
C ASP A 504 63.44 -38.68 -10.72
N THR A 505 63.64 -39.51 -11.75
CA THR A 505 63.39 -39.14 -13.16
C THR A 505 61.90 -39.25 -13.55
N ALA A 506 61.11 -40.09 -12.86
CA ALA A 506 59.69 -40.29 -13.12
C ALA A 506 58.77 -39.23 -12.48
N LEU A 507 59.25 -38.52 -11.45
CA LEU A 507 58.51 -37.44 -10.77
C LEU A 507 58.55 -36.12 -11.57
N ALA A 508 59.66 -35.84 -12.26
CA ALA A 508 59.83 -34.62 -13.07
C ALA A 508 58.86 -34.52 -14.27
N GLN A 509 58.53 -35.65 -14.93
CA GLN A 509 57.64 -35.67 -16.10
C GLN A 509 56.15 -35.48 -15.77
N ARG A 510 55.74 -35.68 -14.51
CA ARG A 510 54.35 -35.43 -14.06
C ARG A 510 54.08 -33.97 -13.67
N ILE A 511 55.12 -33.25 -13.23
CA ILE A 511 55.04 -31.85 -12.82
C ILE A 511 54.87 -30.92 -14.05
N ASP A 512 55.52 -31.22 -15.17
CA ASP A 512 55.43 -30.42 -16.40
C ASP A 512 54.05 -30.52 -17.11
N ALA A 513 53.32 -31.63 -16.94
CA ALA A 513 51.98 -31.82 -17.51
C ALA A 513 50.88 -31.05 -16.74
N GLU A 514 51.02 -30.89 -15.42
CA GLU A 514 50.06 -30.16 -14.58
C GLU A 514 50.26 -28.64 -14.67
N ALA A 515 51.50 -28.18 -14.92
CA ALA A 515 51.82 -26.77 -15.17
C ALA A 515 51.24 -26.22 -16.49
N ALA A 516 51.10 -27.05 -17.53
CA ALA A 516 50.51 -26.64 -18.82
C ALA A 516 48.99 -26.39 -18.72
N THR A 517 48.30 -27.13 -17.85
CA THR A 517 46.84 -27.05 -17.67
C THR A 517 46.44 -25.81 -16.86
N ARG A 518 47.18 -25.47 -15.80
CA ARG A 518 46.94 -24.26 -14.98
C ARG A 518 47.30 -22.95 -15.70
N LYS A 519 48.23 -22.98 -16.67
CA LYS A 519 48.62 -21.81 -17.49
C LYS A 519 47.54 -21.42 -18.51
N ALA A 520 46.72 -22.36 -18.99
CA ALA A 520 45.60 -22.10 -19.91
C ALA A 520 44.39 -21.42 -19.24
N GLU A 521 44.19 -21.67 -17.94
CA GLU A 521 43.08 -21.13 -17.16
C GLU A 521 43.36 -19.69 -16.68
N VAL A 522 44.62 -19.37 -16.36
CA VAL A 522 45.09 -18.01 -16.03
C VAL A 522 44.98 -17.06 -17.23
N ASN A 523 45.34 -17.51 -18.44
CA ASN A 523 45.18 -16.71 -19.67
C ASN A 523 43.71 -16.39 -20.02
N ARG A 524 42.76 -17.22 -19.54
CA ARG A 524 41.32 -17.02 -19.76
C ARG A 524 40.70 -16.02 -18.78
N LEU A 525 41.27 -15.89 -17.57
CA LEU A 525 40.91 -14.86 -16.61
C LEU A 525 41.52 -13.48 -16.95
N ASP A 526 42.77 -13.43 -17.41
CA ASP A 526 43.42 -12.19 -17.85
C ASP A 526 42.71 -11.55 -19.06
N GLY A 527 42.14 -12.35 -19.97
CA GLY A 527 41.34 -11.85 -21.09
C GLY A 527 40.03 -11.16 -20.67
N ARG A 528 39.39 -11.63 -19.59
CA ARG A 528 38.15 -11.03 -19.06
C ARG A 528 38.42 -9.82 -18.17
N LEU A 529 39.53 -9.83 -17.43
CA LEU A 529 39.96 -8.71 -16.61
C LEU A 529 40.38 -7.51 -17.48
N ASN A 530 41.13 -7.76 -18.57
CA ASN A 530 41.52 -6.71 -19.52
C ASN A 530 40.33 -6.10 -20.29
N GLN A 531 39.22 -6.84 -20.46
CA GLN A 531 38.01 -6.31 -21.10
C GLN A 531 37.14 -5.48 -20.15
N ALA A 532 37.24 -5.72 -18.84
CA ALA A 532 36.58 -4.90 -17.81
C ALA A 532 37.35 -3.60 -17.51
N SER A 533 38.68 -3.65 -17.44
CA SER A 533 39.50 -2.45 -17.22
C SER A 533 39.43 -1.44 -18.37
N ARG A 534 39.36 -1.89 -19.64
CA ARG A 534 39.21 -0.96 -20.79
C ARG A 534 37.85 -0.27 -20.84
N ARG A 535 36.78 -0.92 -20.36
CA ARG A 535 35.44 -0.31 -20.30
C ARG A 535 35.32 0.68 -19.14
N LEU A 536 36.07 0.48 -18.06
CA LEU A 536 36.13 1.42 -16.95
C LEU A 536 36.95 2.67 -17.33
N ASP A 537 38.08 2.52 -18.03
CA ASP A 537 38.87 3.65 -18.53
C ASP A 537 38.12 4.52 -19.57
N ASP A 538 37.32 3.90 -20.47
CA ASP A 538 36.51 4.66 -21.44
C ASP A 538 35.37 5.43 -20.76
N ILE A 539 34.72 4.85 -19.75
CA ILE A 539 33.65 5.54 -19.00
C ILE A 539 34.22 6.73 -18.21
N GLU A 540 35.40 6.57 -17.61
CA GLU A 540 36.07 7.63 -16.86
C GLU A 540 36.46 8.82 -17.77
N LYS A 541 37.00 8.55 -18.96
CA LYS A 541 37.32 9.60 -19.95
C LYS A 541 36.08 10.31 -20.51
N SER A 542 35.01 9.58 -20.85
CA SER A 542 33.78 10.22 -21.34
C SER A 542 33.10 11.09 -20.27
N ALA A 543 33.18 10.70 -18.99
CA ALA A 543 32.66 11.50 -17.88
C ALA A 543 33.46 12.80 -17.67
N TYR A 544 34.80 12.74 -17.68
CA TYR A 544 35.64 13.94 -17.55
C TYR A 544 35.50 14.92 -18.73
N ARG A 545 35.31 14.40 -19.96
CA ARG A 545 35.01 15.23 -21.13
C ARG A 545 33.67 15.95 -21.05
N GLY A 546 32.64 15.31 -20.49
CA GLY A 546 31.35 15.95 -20.23
C GLY A 546 31.46 17.14 -19.26
N VAL A 547 32.28 17.00 -18.22
CA VAL A 547 32.58 18.09 -17.26
C VAL A 547 33.38 19.21 -17.92
N ALA A 548 34.38 18.86 -18.74
CA ALA A 548 35.16 19.86 -19.49
C ALA A 548 34.28 20.66 -20.47
N ILE A 549 33.31 20.03 -21.15
CA ILE A 549 32.35 20.72 -22.04
C ILE A 549 31.45 21.68 -21.23
N ALA A 550 30.99 21.28 -20.05
CA ALA A 550 30.16 22.13 -19.20
C ALA A 550 30.92 23.38 -18.73
N LEU A 551 32.20 23.23 -18.34
CA LEU A 551 33.08 24.34 -17.97
C LEU A 551 33.38 25.26 -19.15
N ALA A 552 33.66 24.69 -20.33
CA ALA A 552 33.92 25.46 -21.56
C ALA A 552 32.74 26.34 -21.96
N ALA A 553 31.52 25.94 -21.58
CA ALA A 553 30.31 26.61 -21.99
C ALA A 553 29.90 27.72 -21.03
N GLN A 554 30.29 27.68 -19.75
CA GLN A 554 29.81 28.61 -18.72
C GLN A 554 30.43 30.02 -18.84
N GLN A 555 29.80 30.91 -19.62
CA GLN A 555 30.22 32.32 -19.73
C GLN A 555 29.12 33.29 -19.30
N ALA A 556 29.52 34.37 -18.60
CA ALA A 556 28.65 35.46 -18.17
C ALA A 556 28.10 36.23 -19.39
N VAL A 557 26.79 36.47 -19.42
CA VAL A 557 26.11 37.13 -20.54
C VAL A 557 26.59 38.59 -20.65
N PRO A 558 27.23 39.01 -21.77
CA PRO A 558 27.57 40.41 -22.01
C PRO A 558 26.30 41.26 -22.19
N ASN A 559 26.36 42.54 -21.82
CA ASN A 559 25.21 43.44 -21.86
C ASN A 559 24.82 43.80 -23.32
N ILE A 560 23.97 42.99 -23.94
CA ILE A 560 23.51 43.13 -25.34
C ILE A 560 22.12 43.78 -25.42
N ARG A 561 21.94 44.71 -26.37
CA ARG A 561 20.67 45.45 -26.56
C ARG A 561 19.66 44.59 -27.33
N SER A 562 18.36 44.84 -27.11
CA SER A 562 17.25 44.10 -27.72
C SER A 562 17.42 43.89 -29.23
N GLY A 563 17.45 42.63 -29.68
CA GLY A 563 17.63 42.24 -31.09
C GLY A 563 19.08 41.96 -31.53
N GLN A 564 20.07 42.11 -30.64
CA GLN A 564 21.46 41.73 -30.93
C GLN A 564 21.72 40.26 -30.57
N VAL A 565 22.60 39.61 -31.35
CA VAL A 565 23.10 38.26 -31.09
C VAL A 565 24.59 38.37 -30.77
N ALA A 566 25.02 37.85 -29.63
CA ALA A 566 26.43 37.70 -29.28
C ALA A 566 26.85 36.24 -29.44
N VAL A 567 27.98 36.02 -30.10
CA VAL A 567 28.64 34.71 -30.19
C VAL A 567 29.76 34.70 -29.16
N PHE A 568 29.84 33.61 -28.40
CA PHE A 568 30.91 33.38 -27.45
C PHE A 568 31.56 32.02 -27.71
N ALA A 569 32.84 31.93 -27.41
CA ALA A 569 33.59 30.68 -27.47
C ALA A 569 34.38 30.55 -26.18
N GLY A 570 34.38 29.35 -25.61
CA GLY A 570 35.09 29.05 -24.37
C GLY A 570 35.82 27.72 -24.48
N VAL A 571 36.86 27.57 -23.67
CA VAL A 571 37.66 26.34 -23.56
C VAL A 571 37.64 25.92 -22.10
N GLY A 572 37.29 24.66 -21.86
CA GLY A 572 37.26 24.05 -20.53
C GLY A 572 38.27 22.91 -20.47
N HIS A 573 38.98 22.82 -19.36
CA HIS A 573 39.95 21.77 -19.10
C HIS A 573 39.67 21.17 -17.73
N PHE A 574 39.60 19.84 -17.64
CA PHE A 574 39.35 19.14 -16.39
C PHE A 574 40.07 17.79 -16.40
N GLU A 575 40.93 17.56 -15.42
CA GLU A 575 41.68 16.30 -15.17
C GLU A 575 42.27 15.65 -16.45
N GLY A 576 42.94 16.47 -17.28
CA GLY A 576 43.68 16.00 -18.47
C GLY A 576 42.91 16.00 -19.79
N GLU A 577 41.59 16.23 -19.79
CA GLU A 577 40.74 16.32 -20.98
C GLU A 577 40.37 17.78 -21.27
N THR A 578 40.38 18.18 -22.56
CA THR A 578 40.11 19.56 -22.99
C THR A 578 38.92 19.60 -23.94
N ALA A 579 38.01 20.54 -23.74
CA ALA A 579 36.83 20.73 -24.56
C ALA A 579 36.69 22.18 -25.01
N GLY A 580 36.27 22.37 -26.25
CA GLY A 580 35.91 23.67 -26.81
C GLY A 580 34.40 23.78 -26.92
N SER A 581 33.86 24.97 -26.64
CA SER A 581 32.45 25.25 -26.87
C SER A 581 32.26 26.55 -27.63
N VAL A 582 31.22 26.58 -28.46
CA VAL A 582 30.75 27.79 -29.13
C VAL A 582 29.27 27.91 -28.86
N GLY A 583 28.87 29.11 -28.46
CA GLY A 583 27.48 29.40 -28.17
C GLY A 583 27.07 30.77 -28.64
N LEU A 584 25.77 30.97 -28.64
CA LEU A 584 25.13 32.22 -28.97
C LEU A 584 24.16 32.59 -27.85
N VAL A 585 24.11 33.88 -27.58
CA VAL A 585 23.12 34.48 -26.68
C VAL A 585 22.37 35.57 -27.44
N THR A 586 21.06 35.61 -27.24
CA THR A 586 20.20 36.65 -27.76
C THR A 586 19.25 37.15 -26.67
N SER A 587 18.93 38.44 -26.69
CA SER A 587 18.01 39.06 -25.76
C SER A 587 16.77 39.60 -26.48
N PHE A 588 15.61 39.37 -25.87
CA PHE A 588 14.30 39.79 -26.35
C PHE A 588 13.64 40.68 -25.29
N PHE A 589 12.72 41.55 -25.71
CA PHE A 589 11.96 42.46 -24.85
C PHE A 589 12.83 43.39 -23.99
N ALA A 590 13.45 44.39 -24.63
CA ALA A 590 14.15 45.48 -23.94
C ALA A 590 15.15 45.00 -22.86
N SER A 591 15.90 43.95 -23.19
CA SER A 591 16.97 43.36 -22.36
C SER A 591 16.52 42.65 -21.06
N ARG A 592 15.24 42.31 -20.91
CA ARG A 592 14.73 41.62 -19.71
C ARG A 592 14.71 40.08 -19.82
N VAL A 593 14.71 39.51 -21.03
CA VAL A 593 14.76 38.05 -21.23
C VAL A 593 15.93 37.70 -22.15
N SER A 594 16.75 36.74 -21.76
CA SER A 594 17.81 36.22 -22.65
C SER A 594 17.76 34.70 -22.78
N LEU A 595 17.94 34.24 -24.01
CA LEU A 595 18.06 32.84 -24.37
C LEU A 595 19.50 32.59 -24.83
N SER A 596 20.12 31.60 -24.23
CA SER A 596 21.49 31.16 -24.54
C SER A 596 21.47 29.70 -24.95
N GLY A 597 22.21 29.38 -26.00
CA GLY A 597 22.44 28.01 -26.44
C GLY A 597 23.90 27.83 -26.79
N SER A 598 24.50 26.71 -26.42
CA SER A 598 25.85 26.38 -26.88
C SER A 598 26.02 24.90 -27.13
N VAL A 599 26.93 24.60 -28.04
CA VAL A 599 27.38 23.24 -28.32
C VAL A 599 28.87 23.18 -28.02
N GLY A 600 29.30 22.10 -27.38
CA GLY A 600 30.70 21.85 -27.08
C GLY A 600 31.14 20.49 -27.61
N TYR A 601 32.40 20.44 -28.00
CA TYR A 601 33.06 19.23 -28.48
C TYR A 601 34.31 18.97 -27.63
N ALA A 602 34.55 17.69 -27.35
CA ALA A 602 35.78 17.20 -26.75
C ALA A 602 36.39 16.12 -27.66
N GLY A 603 37.64 15.68 -27.41
CA GLY A 603 38.24 14.58 -28.17
C GLY A 603 37.39 13.30 -28.10
N GLY A 604 37.46 12.41 -29.11
CA GLY A 604 36.76 11.12 -29.09
C GLY A 604 35.34 11.07 -29.69
N ASN A 605 34.92 12.09 -30.46
CA ASN A 605 33.57 12.26 -31.04
C ASN A 605 32.45 12.52 -30.02
N GLU A 606 32.76 12.85 -28.76
CA GLU A 606 31.76 13.30 -27.79
C GLU A 606 31.29 14.75 -28.05
N VAL A 607 29.97 14.94 -28.04
CA VAL A 607 29.31 16.23 -28.29
C VAL A 607 28.30 16.50 -27.17
N GLY A 608 28.34 17.70 -26.59
CA GLY A 608 27.41 18.14 -25.57
C GLY A 608 26.69 19.42 -26.00
N SER A 609 25.45 19.60 -25.57
CA SER A 609 24.72 20.85 -25.79
C SER A 609 24.13 21.36 -24.48
N ARG A 610 24.00 22.68 -24.36
CA ARG A 610 23.27 23.31 -23.27
C ARG A 610 22.33 24.36 -23.84
N ILE A 611 21.21 24.55 -23.14
CA ILE A 611 20.25 25.62 -23.37
C ILE A 611 19.95 26.26 -22.02
N GLY A 612 20.08 27.57 -21.93
CA GLY A 612 19.83 28.34 -20.72
C GLY A 612 18.89 29.50 -21.01
N LEU A 613 17.84 29.64 -20.20
CA LEU A 613 16.92 30.76 -20.22
C LEU A 613 17.16 31.60 -18.96
N SER A 614 17.24 32.93 -19.10
CA SER A 614 17.36 33.84 -17.96
C SER A 614 16.43 35.03 -18.11
N TYR A 615 15.91 35.51 -16.98
CA TYR A 615 14.97 36.62 -16.87
C TYR A 615 15.48 37.60 -15.81
N ALA A 616 15.52 38.89 -16.13
CA ALA A 616 15.93 39.97 -15.24
C ALA A 616 14.70 40.82 -14.85
N PHE A 617 14.41 40.89 -13.56
CA PHE A 617 13.28 41.62 -12.97
C PHE A 617 13.52 43.14 -12.93
#